data_AF-A0A0X3P243-F1
#
_entry.id   AF-A0A0X3P243-F1
#
_cell.length_a   1.000
_cell.length_b   1.000
_cell.length_c   1.000
_cell.angle_alpha   90.00
_cell.angle_beta   90.00
_cell.angle_gamma   90.00
#
_symmetry.space_group_name_H-M   'P 1'
#
loop_
_entity.id
_entity.type
_entity.pdbx_description
1 polymer ?
#
loop_
_entity_poly.entity_id
_entity_poly.type
_entity_poly.pdbx_seq_one_letter_code
_entity_poly.pdbx_strand_id
1 'polypeptide(L)'
;MDSKKDKKAVGGVFKTMLGKKKKDGENREPDPKTSSQDLDLSHLPDSEIEALFENLMEDMNLSAEKRKPLLEKSVEYKRNMLKTSKYGAAQAATSPARYCKNLSSPRQLNDKELSNTLNSLRIALLNGRVSWVKEFNNKDNDGLNLLLRFLGLSLSENYTSSTLLSLRCIRALGNCGYGLFALVDHDTASTFIARCLNVGHPALMECALELLSTMAMCSLKGHQKVMEGLTFSAELTPNQPQRFAPLIEGLTVSELACACLQLINVLVSAQFLTDETMDVDYRIHLRLELSRLHLGEKLAELEKSGDPNIINHVGIYRRFADADNDELFERFEVAKTDLTECDQVYQLLSRSLLNTSSEKLFLSLLQHLLFVREEPYREHYYALLNELISQVVLQTDGVDYDPSLRLLHLDVEGTVNALLEAQKNMDGSAKCEELQKKLDQTLQEKQEAEAMLATLRAAKSSTSGGPTGASVVPPPPAPPGSTTSEAPAPPPPPPPPGSGAPPPPPPPPPPPPGGPPPPPGAP
;
A
#
# COMPACT_ATOMS: atom_id res chain seq x y z
N MET A 1 -41.62 61.58 23.10
CA MET A 1 -41.68 60.15 22.75
C MET A 1 -40.84 59.41 23.76
N ASP A 2 -41.52 59.00 24.82
CA ASP A 2 -41.01 58.29 26.00
C ASP A 2 -40.90 56.78 25.79
N SER A 3 -39.98 56.17 26.54
CA SER A 3 -40.08 54.86 27.23
C SER A 3 -38.87 53.96 26.95
N LYS A 4 -37.96 53.72 27.91
CA LYS A 4 -38.09 52.86 29.10
C LYS A 4 -38.48 51.40 28.80
N LYS A 5 -37.51 50.54 29.15
CA LYS A 5 -37.62 49.32 29.96
C LYS A 5 -38.24 48.04 29.38
N ASP A 6 -37.66 46.98 29.93
CA ASP A 6 -38.17 45.63 30.17
C ASP A 6 -37.99 44.58 29.08
N LYS A 7 -37.17 43.58 29.40
CA LYS A 7 -37.67 42.21 29.63
C LYS A 7 -36.91 41.52 30.76
N LYS A 8 -37.54 41.57 31.94
CA LYS A 8 -37.41 40.61 33.05
C LYS A 8 -37.90 39.22 32.62
N ALA A 9 -37.34 38.16 33.20
CA ALA A 9 -38.07 37.16 34.00
C ALA A 9 -37.06 36.18 34.66
N VAL A 10 -36.85 36.24 35.99
CA VAL A 10 -37.56 35.46 37.04
C VAL A 10 -36.91 34.07 37.22
N GLY A 11 -36.27 33.66 38.32
CA GLY A 11 -36.18 34.22 39.66
C GLY A 11 -37.16 33.55 40.65
N GLY A 12 -36.65 32.66 41.51
CA GLY A 12 -37.31 32.14 42.71
C GLY A 12 -37.10 30.62 42.87
N VAL A 13 -36.77 30.03 44.02
CA VAL A 13 -37.11 30.37 45.41
C VAL A 13 -36.23 29.53 46.37
N PHE A 14 -35.67 30.17 47.42
CA PHE A 14 -35.32 29.73 48.80
C PHE A 14 -34.61 28.38 49.06
N LYS A 15 -33.43 28.32 49.72
CA LYS A 15 -33.06 28.70 51.11
C LYS A 15 -33.65 27.79 52.21
N THR A 16 -32.80 26.89 52.72
CA THR A 16 -32.88 26.28 54.07
C THR A 16 -31.45 26.23 54.64
N MET A 17 -31.00 27.28 55.31
CA MET A 17 -30.82 27.40 56.77
C MET A 17 -29.98 26.30 57.47
N LEU A 18 -28.68 26.58 57.59
CA LEU A 18 -27.88 26.70 58.82
C LEU A 18 -28.40 26.02 60.11
N GLY A 19 -27.60 25.07 60.60
CA GLY A 19 -27.59 24.60 61.98
C GLY A 19 -26.17 24.52 62.57
N LYS A 20 -25.81 25.55 63.36
CA LYS A 20 -24.88 25.62 64.52
C LYS A 20 -23.44 25.05 64.44
N LYS A 21 -22.50 25.98 64.68
CA LYS A 21 -21.13 25.76 65.20
C LYS A 21 -21.08 24.82 66.42
N LYS A 22 -20.11 23.90 66.41
CA LYS A 22 -19.28 23.58 67.59
C LYS A 22 -17.81 23.49 67.15
N LYS A 23 -16.97 24.18 67.91
CA LYS A 23 -15.51 24.10 67.91
C LYS A 23 -15.10 22.68 68.35
N ASP A 24 -14.08 22.10 67.74
CA ASP A 24 -12.87 21.56 68.38
C ASP A 24 -12.13 20.58 67.46
N GLY A 25 -10.80 20.63 67.49
CA GLY A 25 -9.91 19.53 67.07
C GLY A 25 -9.30 19.65 65.68
N GLU A 26 -8.01 19.92 65.64
CA GLU A 26 -7.13 19.74 64.49
C GLU A 26 -7.27 18.36 63.85
N ASN A 27 -7.48 18.31 62.53
CA ASN A 27 -6.80 17.32 61.68
C ASN A 27 -6.82 17.80 60.23
N ARG A 28 -5.66 18.17 59.71
CA ARG A 28 -5.46 18.42 58.27
C ARG A 28 -5.40 17.05 57.57
N GLU A 29 -6.39 16.75 56.75
CA GLU A 29 -6.25 15.73 55.70
C GLU A 29 -5.20 16.24 54.69
N PRO A 30 -4.21 15.41 54.29
CA PRO A 30 -3.27 15.79 53.27
C PRO A 30 -3.84 15.52 51.88
N ASP A 31 -3.61 16.48 50.98
CA ASP A 31 -3.81 16.39 49.53
C ASP A 31 -3.23 15.08 48.93
N PRO A 32 -3.80 14.57 47.82
CA PRO A 32 -3.31 13.35 47.18
C PRO A 32 -1.93 13.61 46.60
N LYS A 33 -0.90 13.18 47.33
CA LYS A 33 0.46 13.07 46.82
C LYS A 33 0.45 12.08 45.66
N THR A 34 0.68 12.59 44.45
CA THR A 34 1.25 11.83 43.36
C THR A 34 2.50 11.14 43.92
N SER A 35 2.47 9.81 44.02
CA SER A 35 3.54 9.01 44.56
C SER A 35 4.71 8.97 43.58
N SER A 36 5.55 10.00 43.58
CA SER A 36 6.92 9.91 43.10
C SER A 36 7.68 9.06 44.11
N GLN A 37 7.67 7.73 43.95
CA GLN A 37 8.60 6.88 44.68
C GLN A 37 10.00 7.21 44.17
N ASP A 38 10.77 7.95 44.98
CA ASP A 38 12.21 8.07 44.83
C ASP A 38 12.83 6.68 45.01
N LEU A 39 12.94 5.93 43.91
CA LEU A 39 13.67 4.67 43.85
C LEU A 39 15.13 4.95 44.21
N ASP A 40 15.52 4.58 45.43
CA ASP A 40 16.91 4.66 45.88
C ASP A 40 17.78 3.70 45.07
N LEU A 41 18.39 4.25 44.02
CA LEU A 41 19.30 3.54 43.11
C LEU A 41 20.55 2.99 43.82
N SER A 42 20.76 3.22 45.12
CA SER A 42 21.88 2.64 45.88
C SER A 42 21.61 1.23 46.41
N HIS A 43 20.35 0.81 46.52
CA HIS A 43 19.96 -0.49 47.09
C HIS A 43 19.26 -1.46 46.12
N LEU A 44 19.09 -1.08 44.86
CA LEU A 44 18.51 -1.99 43.85
C LEU A 44 19.46 -3.15 43.51
N PRO A 45 18.91 -4.36 43.29
CA PRO A 45 19.67 -5.52 42.84
C PRO A 45 20.24 -5.29 41.43
N ASP A 46 21.37 -5.93 41.14
CA ASP A 46 22.11 -5.69 39.89
C ASP A 46 21.25 -5.99 38.65
N SER A 47 20.39 -7.02 38.71
CA SER A 47 19.44 -7.35 37.62
C SER A 47 18.44 -6.22 37.31
N GLU A 48 17.94 -5.50 38.32
CA GLU A 48 17.04 -4.37 38.09
C GLU A 48 17.78 -3.14 37.53
N ILE A 49 19.06 -2.98 37.89
CA ILE A 49 19.90 -1.91 37.34
C ILE A 49 20.22 -2.16 35.89
N GLU A 50 20.46 -3.42 35.51
CA GLU A 50 20.62 -3.78 34.11
C GLU A 50 19.35 -3.52 33.30
N ALA A 51 18.18 -3.90 33.81
CA ALA A 51 16.90 -3.59 33.16
C ALA A 51 16.65 -2.08 33.03
N LEU A 52 16.89 -1.30 34.09
CA LEU A 52 16.77 0.16 34.06
C LEU A 52 17.77 0.81 33.11
N PHE A 53 18.98 0.26 33.02
CA PHE A 53 20.01 0.73 32.10
C PHE A 53 19.64 0.41 30.65
N GLU A 54 19.10 -0.78 30.36
CA GLU A 54 18.58 -1.12 29.03
C GLU A 54 17.46 -0.16 28.60
N ASN A 55 16.50 0.14 29.48
CA ASN A 55 15.47 1.13 29.23
C ASN A 55 16.07 2.52 28.93
N LEU A 56 17.09 2.95 29.67
CA LEU A 56 17.78 4.21 29.41
C LEU A 56 18.48 4.19 28.04
N MET A 57 19.11 3.07 27.67
CA MET A 57 19.81 2.92 26.39
C MET A 57 18.84 3.00 25.20
N GLU A 58 17.64 2.42 25.34
CA GLU A 58 16.56 2.56 24.35
C GLU A 58 16.07 4.00 24.26
N ASP A 59 15.96 4.68 25.40
CA ASP A 59 15.52 6.06 25.47
C ASP A 59 16.55 7.06 24.90
N MET A 60 17.82 6.67 24.76
CA MET A 60 18.89 7.50 24.18
C MET A 60 19.01 7.39 22.66
N ASN A 61 18.20 6.57 21.98
CA ASN A 61 18.19 6.44 20.51
C ASN A 61 19.58 6.13 19.91
N LEU A 62 20.32 5.19 20.52
CA LEU A 62 21.66 4.79 20.08
C LEU A 62 21.63 3.60 19.12
N SER A 63 22.52 3.57 18.12
CA SER A 63 22.69 2.41 17.24
C SER A 63 23.21 1.19 18.00
N ALA A 64 22.96 -0.02 17.48
CA ALA A 64 23.43 -1.27 18.09
C ALA A 64 24.94 -1.28 18.36
N GLU A 65 25.72 -0.75 17.42
CA GLU A 65 27.19 -0.62 17.53
C GLU A 65 27.62 0.30 18.67
N LYS A 66 26.91 1.40 18.90
CA LYS A 66 27.18 2.33 20.01
C LYS A 66 26.63 1.81 21.34
N ARG A 67 25.57 1.01 21.31
CA ARG A 67 24.94 0.40 22.49
C ARG A 67 25.81 -0.72 23.08
N LYS A 68 26.38 -1.58 22.23
CA LYS A 68 27.18 -2.75 22.64
C LYS A 68 28.29 -2.44 23.67
N PRO A 69 29.22 -1.48 23.45
CA PRO A 69 30.30 -1.20 24.40
C PRO A 69 29.80 -0.58 25.72
N LEU A 70 28.59 -0.02 25.76
CA LEU A 70 27.97 0.52 26.97
C LEU A 70 27.30 -0.57 27.80
N LEU A 71 26.76 -1.60 27.16
CA LEU A 71 26.18 -2.78 27.83
C LEU A 71 27.26 -3.64 28.53
N GLU A 72 28.47 -3.69 27.97
CA GLU A 72 29.63 -4.43 28.50
C GLU A 72 30.31 -3.75 29.71
N LYS A 73 29.88 -2.54 30.11
CA LYS A 73 30.44 -1.82 31.27
C LYS A 73 29.98 -2.42 32.60
N SER A 74 30.73 -2.16 33.67
CA SER A 74 30.40 -2.62 35.02
C SER A 74 29.06 -2.07 35.52
N VAL A 75 28.40 -2.81 36.42
CA VAL A 75 27.12 -2.41 37.04
C VAL A 75 27.25 -1.07 37.78
N GLU A 76 28.40 -0.79 38.40
CA GLU A 76 28.68 0.48 39.07
C GLU A 76 28.68 1.66 38.09
N TYR A 77 29.25 1.49 36.90
CA TYR A 77 29.21 2.49 35.84
C TYR A 77 27.77 2.74 35.37
N LYS A 78 27.00 1.67 35.13
CA LYS A 78 25.57 1.74 34.76
C LYS A 78 24.76 2.49 35.84
N ARG A 79 24.99 2.19 37.11
CA ARG A 79 24.34 2.83 38.28
C ARG A 79 24.65 4.32 38.37
N ASN A 80 25.90 4.72 38.13
CA ASN A 80 26.30 6.13 38.12
C ASN A 80 25.70 6.90 36.93
N MET A 81 25.64 6.27 35.76
CA MET A 81 25.00 6.86 34.58
C MET A 81 23.50 7.08 34.80
N LEU A 82 22.79 6.11 35.40
CA LEU A 82 21.36 6.25 35.74
C LEU A 82 21.10 7.39 36.71
N LYS A 83 21.96 7.58 37.73
CA LYS A 83 21.90 8.73 38.64
C LYS A 83 22.07 10.04 37.88
N THR A 84 23.16 10.16 37.12
CA THR A 84 23.47 11.38 36.35
C THR A 84 22.37 11.71 35.34
N SER A 85 21.79 10.69 34.71
CA SER A 85 20.69 10.81 33.77
C SER A 85 19.42 11.34 34.43
N LYS A 86 19.01 10.81 35.60
CA LYS A 86 17.82 11.31 36.33
C LYS A 86 17.98 12.77 36.78
N TYR A 87 19.13 13.12 37.35
CA TYR A 87 19.36 14.46 37.90
C TYR A 87 19.71 15.50 36.82
N GLY A 88 20.37 15.10 35.73
CA GLY A 88 20.77 16.01 34.64
C GLY A 88 19.62 16.41 33.70
N ALA A 89 18.62 15.55 33.47
CA ALA A 89 17.48 15.90 32.62
C ALA A 89 16.43 16.80 33.31
N ALA A 90 16.34 16.76 34.64
CA ALA A 90 15.36 17.55 35.39
C ALA A 90 15.69 19.05 35.47
N GLN A 91 16.92 19.47 35.18
CA GLN A 91 17.38 20.85 35.44
C GLN A 91 17.56 21.74 34.20
N ALA A 92 17.54 21.21 32.96
CA ALA A 92 18.00 21.98 31.79
C ALA A 92 16.99 22.14 30.64
N ALA A 93 15.95 21.31 30.52
CA ALA A 93 15.07 21.33 29.34
C ALA A 93 13.71 21.98 29.65
N THR A 94 13.30 22.92 28.79
CA THR A 94 11.91 23.40 28.74
C THR A 94 10.96 22.23 28.47
N SER A 95 9.85 22.13 29.20
CA SER A 95 8.92 21.00 29.04
C SER A 95 8.27 20.97 27.65
N PRO A 96 7.98 19.77 27.10
CA PRO A 96 7.26 19.62 25.82
C PRO A 96 5.95 20.42 25.78
N ALA A 97 5.16 20.38 26.85
CA ALA A 97 3.88 21.09 26.96
C ALA A 97 4.02 22.61 26.80
N ARG A 98 5.14 23.20 27.25
CA ARG A 98 5.38 24.64 27.10
C ARG A 98 5.66 25.02 25.65
N TYR A 99 6.40 24.19 24.91
CA TYR A 99 6.57 24.39 23.46
C TYR A 99 5.23 24.29 22.73
N CYS A 100 4.41 23.28 23.05
CA CYS A 100 3.11 23.08 22.41
C CYS A 100 2.15 24.25 22.67
N LYS A 101 2.14 24.78 23.91
CA LYS A 101 1.37 25.99 24.24
C LYS A 101 1.79 27.20 23.40
N ASN A 102 3.09 27.41 23.23
CA ASN A 102 3.62 28.50 22.40
C ASN A 102 3.24 28.32 20.92
N LEU A 103 3.36 27.10 20.39
CA LEU A 103 3.01 26.76 19.01
C LEU A 103 1.50 26.81 18.73
N SER A 104 0.66 26.64 19.74
CA SER A 104 -0.80 26.72 19.62
C SER A 104 -1.30 28.15 19.36
N SER A 105 -0.52 29.16 19.74
CA SER A 105 -0.87 30.58 19.57
C SER A 105 0.29 31.36 18.92
N PRO A 106 0.69 31.01 17.68
CA PRO A 106 1.87 31.58 17.05
C PRO A 106 1.71 33.08 16.75
N ARG A 107 0.47 33.56 16.55
CA ARG A 107 0.14 34.98 16.34
C ARG A 107 0.42 35.88 17.56
N GLN A 108 0.64 35.30 18.73
CA GLN A 108 1.00 36.05 19.94
C GLN A 108 2.50 36.24 20.10
N LEU A 109 3.32 35.53 19.29
CA LEU A 109 4.77 35.62 19.31
C LEU A 109 5.23 36.58 18.22
N ASN A 110 6.26 37.39 18.49
CA ASN A 110 6.95 38.10 17.42
C ASN A 110 7.87 37.13 16.65
N ASP A 111 8.27 37.49 15.43
CA ASP A 111 9.08 36.62 14.54
C ASP A 111 10.38 36.12 15.20
N LYS A 112 10.99 36.95 16.04
CA LYS A 112 12.25 36.62 16.74
C LYS A 112 12.02 35.61 17.87
N GLU A 113 10.97 35.79 18.67
CA GLU A 113 10.57 34.87 19.73
C GLU A 113 10.15 33.53 19.16
N LEU A 114 9.41 33.55 18.05
CA LEU A 114 9.01 32.35 17.33
C LEU A 114 10.23 31.60 16.79
N SER A 115 11.15 32.30 16.12
CA SER A 115 12.39 31.71 15.61
C SER A 115 13.26 31.12 16.75
N ASN A 116 13.35 31.81 17.89
CA ASN A 116 14.06 31.30 19.06
C ASN A 116 13.38 30.07 19.66
N THR A 117 12.05 30.08 19.72
CA THR A 117 11.24 28.96 20.22
C THR A 117 11.42 27.73 19.34
N LEU A 118 11.32 27.88 18.01
CA LEU A 118 11.53 26.79 17.05
C LEU A 118 12.97 26.27 17.08
N ASN A 119 13.97 27.14 17.16
CA ASN A 119 15.37 26.69 17.28
C ASN A 119 15.62 25.93 18.58
N SER A 120 15.08 26.41 19.70
CA SER A 120 15.18 25.73 20.99
C SER A 120 14.44 24.39 20.97
N LEU A 121 13.25 24.33 20.37
CA LEU A 121 12.49 23.11 20.17
C LEU A 121 13.24 22.10 19.29
N ARG A 122 13.83 22.55 18.17
CA ARG A 122 14.64 21.68 17.30
C ARG A 122 15.78 21.02 18.07
N ILE A 123 16.48 21.77 18.91
CA ILE A 123 17.58 21.25 19.74
C ILE A 123 17.03 20.25 20.78
N ALA A 124 15.89 20.55 21.40
CA ALA A 124 15.23 19.66 22.34
C ALA A 124 14.76 18.34 21.69
N LEU A 125 14.23 18.38 20.47
CA LEU A 125 13.85 17.19 19.70
C LEU A 125 15.06 16.37 19.27
N LEU A 126 16.15 17.04 18.86
CA LEU A 126 17.34 16.36 18.35
C LEU A 126 18.17 15.68 19.46
N ASN A 127 18.31 16.35 20.61
CA ASN A 127 19.14 15.89 21.73
C ASN A 127 18.32 15.30 22.88
N GLY A 128 17.01 15.43 22.83
CA GLY A 128 16.10 14.88 23.82
C GLY A 128 16.04 13.36 23.73
N ARG A 129 15.58 12.74 24.82
CA ARG A 129 15.31 11.31 24.85
C ARG A 129 14.08 10.97 24.03
N VAL A 130 13.94 9.71 23.64
CA VAL A 130 12.75 9.21 22.95
C VAL A 130 11.48 9.46 23.77
N SER A 131 11.54 9.37 25.09
CA SER A 131 10.47 9.69 26.03
C SER A 131 10.03 11.14 25.96
N TRP A 132 10.95 12.08 25.73
CA TRP A 132 10.63 13.49 25.51
C TRP A 132 9.86 13.69 24.20
N VAL A 133 10.29 13.01 23.13
CA VAL A 133 9.59 13.04 21.83
C VAL A 133 8.19 12.40 21.94
N LYS A 134 8.06 11.31 22.70
CA LYS A 134 6.78 10.67 23.03
C LYS A 134 5.85 11.62 23.79
N GLU A 135 6.36 12.34 24.79
CA GLU A 135 5.58 13.33 25.52
C GLU A 135 5.17 14.50 24.63
N PHE A 136 6.07 15.02 23.78
CA PHE A 136 5.76 16.08 22.83
C PHE A 136 4.64 15.69 21.85
N ASN A 137 4.66 14.45 21.37
CA ASN A 137 3.68 13.94 20.41
C ASN A 137 2.55 13.10 21.03
N ASN A 138 2.31 13.23 22.35
CA ASN A 138 1.20 12.52 22.97
C ASN A 138 -0.14 13.20 22.61
N LYS A 139 -1.25 12.55 22.98
CA LYS A 139 -2.61 13.03 22.68
C LYS A 139 -2.94 14.40 23.31
N ASP A 140 -2.27 14.77 24.40
CA ASP A 140 -2.55 16.01 25.13
C ASP A 140 -1.80 17.21 24.52
N ASN A 141 -0.56 16.99 24.08
CA ASN A 141 0.33 18.02 23.55
C ASN A 141 0.19 18.20 22.04
N ASP A 142 -0.15 17.13 21.30
CA ASP A 142 -0.42 17.12 19.86
C ASP A 142 0.67 17.83 19.03
N GLY A 143 1.93 17.67 19.44
CA GLY A 143 3.03 18.50 18.98
C GLY A 143 3.32 18.40 17.48
N LEU A 144 3.19 17.21 16.86
CA LEU A 144 3.39 17.05 15.43
C LEU A 144 2.31 17.80 14.62
N ASN A 145 1.04 17.68 14.99
CA ASN A 145 -0.06 18.40 14.34
C ASN A 145 0.13 19.92 14.45
N LEU A 146 0.60 20.41 15.60
CA LEU A 146 0.92 21.83 15.77
C LEU A 146 2.03 22.29 14.82
N LEU A 147 3.11 21.50 14.67
CA LEU A 147 4.19 21.79 13.73
C LEU A 147 3.72 21.75 12.27
N LEU A 148 2.91 20.75 11.89
CA LEU A 148 2.35 20.62 10.54
C LEU A 148 1.39 21.76 10.20
N ARG A 149 0.51 22.13 11.13
CA ARG A 149 -0.38 23.28 10.99
C ARG A 149 0.42 24.57 10.80
N PHE A 150 1.46 24.77 11.60
CA PHE A 150 2.34 25.93 11.47
C PHE A 150 3.09 25.93 10.13
N LEU A 151 3.55 24.77 9.66
CA LEU A 151 4.19 24.61 8.35
C LEU A 151 3.24 24.99 7.23
N GLY A 152 2.00 24.49 7.24
CA GLY A 152 0.96 24.82 6.24
C GLY A 152 0.61 26.31 6.19
N LEU A 153 0.49 26.97 7.35
CA LEU A 153 0.27 28.41 7.44
C LEU A 153 1.47 29.19 6.86
N SER A 154 2.70 28.81 7.25
CA SER A 154 3.92 29.50 6.82
C SER A 154 4.20 29.36 5.32
N LEU A 155 3.81 28.22 4.72
CA LEU A 155 3.83 28.00 3.27
C LEU A 155 2.83 28.91 2.53
N SER A 156 1.69 29.24 3.16
CA SER A 156 0.67 30.10 2.55
C SER A 156 1.04 31.58 2.62
N GLU A 157 1.71 31.99 3.70
CA GLU A 157 2.09 33.38 3.98
C GLU A 157 3.52 33.73 3.50
N ASN A 158 4.22 32.80 2.82
CA ASN A 158 5.59 32.95 2.29
C ASN A 158 6.67 33.30 3.33
N TYR A 159 6.53 32.83 4.58
CA TYR A 159 7.53 33.04 5.65
C TYR A 159 8.69 32.04 5.58
N THR A 160 9.59 32.21 4.62
CA THR A 160 10.63 31.22 4.26
C THR A 160 11.50 30.75 5.44
N SER A 161 11.95 31.67 6.30
CA SER A 161 12.83 31.33 7.44
C SER A 161 12.10 30.54 8.54
N SER A 162 10.86 30.91 8.86
CA SER A 162 10.04 30.22 9.85
C SER A 162 9.57 28.85 9.33
N THR A 163 9.25 28.75 8.05
CA THR A 163 8.92 27.49 7.36
C THR A 163 10.07 26.49 7.48
N LEU A 164 11.30 26.91 7.16
CA LEU A 164 12.49 26.05 7.27
C LEU A 164 12.74 25.60 8.71
N LEU A 165 12.60 26.50 9.69
CA LEU A 165 12.77 26.14 11.11
C LEU A 165 11.72 25.12 11.57
N SER A 166 10.46 25.28 11.15
CA SER A 166 9.40 24.31 11.43
C SER A 166 9.72 22.94 10.82
N LEU A 167 10.07 22.91 9.53
CA LEU A 167 10.43 21.66 8.85
C LEU A 167 11.64 20.98 9.52
N ARG A 168 12.63 21.75 9.98
CA ARG A 168 13.77 21.23 10.75
C ARG A 168 13.36 20.67 12.11
N CYS A 169 12.32 21.19 12.76
CA CYS A 169 11.75 20.58 13.97
C CYS A 169 11.10 19.23 13.65
N ILE A 170 10.32 19.17 12.57
CA ILE A 170 9.68 17.93 12.10
C ILE A 170 10.75 16.88 11.75
N ARG A 171 11.81 17.29 11.04
CA ARG A 171 12.97 16.42 10.76
C ARG A 171 13.65 15.93 12.05
N ALA A 172 13.86 16.82 13.02
CA ALA A 172 14.47 16.45 14.31
C ALA A 172 13.60 15.44 15.08
N LEU A 173 12.27 15.59 15.03
CA LEU A 173 11.32 14.61 15.58
C LEU A 173 11.51 13.24 14.90
N GLY A 174 11.62 13.22 13.57
CA GLY A 174 11.86 12.01 12.76
C GLY A 174 13.23 11.36 12.94
N ASN A 175 14.15 11.92 13.74
CA ASN A 175 15.49 11.37 13.94
C ASN A 175 15.52 10.15 14.89
N CYS A 176 14.38 9.81 15.52
CA CYS A 176 14.23 8.60 16.32
C CYS A 176 13.13 7.71 15.73
N GLY A 177 13.23 6.39 15.95
CA GLY A 177 12.27 5.43 15.39
C GLY A 177 10.81 5.80 15.70
N TYR A 178 10.50 6.15 16.96
CA TYR A 178 9.15 6.57 17.35
C TYR A 178 8.65 7.78 16.55
N GLY A 179 9.47 8.82 16.41
CA GLY A 179 9.08 10.02 15.70
C GLY A 179 8.98 9.81 14.19
N LEU A 180 9.85 8.97 13.61
CA LEU A 180 9.77 8.61 12.19
C LEU A 180 8.48 7.85 11.88
N PHE A 181 8.14 6.82 12.66
CA PHE A 181 6.87 6.12 12.48
C PHE A 181 5.66 6.99 12.78
N ALA A 182 5.74 7.93 13.73
CA ALA A 182 4.70 8.93 13.93
C ALA A 182 4.47 9.81 12.69
N LEU A 183 5.52 10.11 11.90
CA LEU A 183 5.38 10.83 10.63
C LEU A 183 4.76 9.96 9.54
N VAL A 184 5.18 8.70 9.44
CA VAL A 184 4.64 7.72 8.47
C VAL A 184 3.17 7.42 8.75
N ASP A 185 2.79 7.26 10.02
CA ASP A 185 1.42 6.96 10.41
C ASP A 185 0.47 8.16 10.33
N HIS A 186 1.01 9.37 10.12
CA HIS A 186 0.22 10.58 10.08
C HIS A 186 -0.36 10.85 8.68
N ASP A 187 -1.67 11.04 8.59
CA ASP A 187 -2.42 11.11 7.33
C ASP A 187 -1.90 12.16 6.34
N THR A 188 -1.58 13.37 6.81
CA THR A 188 -1.22 14.50 5.95
C THR A 188 0.25 14.94 6.05
N ALA A 189 1.08 14.25 6.85
CA ALA A 189 2.43 14.73 7.16
C ALA A 189 3.30 14.75 5.89
N SER A 190 3.31 13.65 5.16
CA SER A 190 4.02 13.52 3.88
C SER A 190 3.56 14.58 2.86
N THR A 191 2.28 14.91 2.82
CA THR A 191 1.73 15.95 1.93
C THR A 191 2.29 17.32 2.27
N PHE A 192 2.29 17.73 3.54
CA PHE A 192 2.86 19.03 3.95
C PHE A 192 4.37 19.10 3.72
N ILE A 193 5.09 17.99 3.93
CA ILE A 193 6.53 17.92 3.66
C ILE A 193 6.79 17.98 2.14
N ALA A 194 6.02 17.27 1.32
CA ALA A 194 6.13 17.32 -0.14
C ALA A 194 5.86 18.72 -0.71
N ARG A 195 4.94 19.49 -0.11
CA ARG A 195 4.72 20.90 -0.48
C ARG A 195 5.92 21.81 -0.23
N CYS A 196 6.92 21.36 0.53
CA CYS A 196 8.17 22.08 0.73
C CYS A 196 9.20 21.84 -0.39
N LEU A 197 8.91 20.98 -1.38
CA LEU A 197 9.73 20.75 -2.57
C LEU A 197 9.61 21.94 -3.52
N ASN A 198 10.36 23.00 -3.23
CA ASN A 198 10.37 24.23 -4.01
C ASN A 198 11.81 24.64 -4.34
N VAL A 199 12.14 24.61 -5.64
CA VAL A 199 13.47 24.94 -6.17
C VAL A 199 13.87 26.39 -5.88
N GLY A 200 12.90 27.29 -5.70
CA GLY A 200 13.14 28.68 -5.29
C GLY A 200 13.66 28.81 -3.84
N HIS A 201 13.58 27.75 -3.04
CA HIS A 201 14.07 27.70 -1.66
C HIS A 201 14.92 26.44 -1.41
N PRO A 202 16.18 26.38 -1.92
CA PRO A 202 16.99 25.17 -1.88
C PRO A 202 17.16 24.55 -0.48
N ALA A 203 17.48 25.34 0.54
CA ALA A 203 17.63 24.82 1.91
C ALA A 203 16.34 24.21 2.51
N LEU A 204 15.17 24.69 2.07
CA LEU A 204 13.87 24.12 2.46
C LEU A 204 13.63 22.80 1.73
N MET A 205 13.87 22.79 0.43
CA MET A 205 13.71 21.60 -0.41
C MET A 205 14.69 20.49 0.00
N GLU A 206 15.95 20.79 0.25
CA GLU A 206 16.95 19.84 0.76
C GLU A 206 16.48 19.16 2.04
N CYS A 207 16.01 19.94 3.02
CA CYS A 207 15.48 19.41 4.27
C CYS A 207 14.24 18.52 4.06
N ALA A 208 13.40 18.84 3.07
CA ALA A 208 12.24 18.02 2.70
C ALA A 208 12.68 16.72 2.01
N LEU A 209 13.63 16.79 1.07
CA LEU A 209 14.18 15.63 0.34
C LEU A 209 14.80 14.62 1.30
N GLU A 210 15.62 15.06 2.27
CA GLU A 210 16.22 14.18 3.27
C GLU A 210 15.15 13.47 4.13
N LEU A 211 14.12 14.21 4.55
CA LEU A 211 13.06 13.67 5.39
C LEU A 211 12.18 12.68 4.62
N LEU A 212 11.75 13.03 3.40
CA LEU A 212 10.98 12.14 2.54
C LEU A 212 11.77 10.89 2.16
N SER A 213 13.08 11.01 1.89
CA SER A 213 13.94 9.85 1.60
C SER A 213 14.01 8.92 2.81
N THR A 214 14.13 9.48 4.02
CA THR A 214 14.16 8.69 5.25
C THR A 214 12.82 8.00 5.53
N MET A 215 11.71 8.71 5.31
CA MET A 215 10.37 8.14 5.42
C MET A 215 10.13 7.02 4.39
N ALA A 216 10.54 7.22 3.14
CA ALA A 216 10.34 6.23 2.09
C ALA A 216 11.22 4.98 2.25
N MET A 217 12.47 5.12 2.74
CA MET A 217 13.35 3.97 2.97
C MET A 217 12.94 3.12 4.19
N CYS A 218 12.21 3.67 5.17
CA CYS A 218 12.07 2.99 6.45
C CYS A 218 11.16 1.76 6.44
N SER A 219 10.16 1.71 5.54
CA SER A 219 9.18 0.62 5.40
C SER A 219 8.37 0.79 4.12
N LEU A 220 7.68 -0.27 3.67
CA LEU A 220 6.75 -0.18 2.54
C LEU A 220 5.65 0.87 2.78
N LYS A 221 5.07 0.91 3.99
CA LYS A 221 4.08 1.93 4.38
C LYS A 221 4.64 3.35 4.26
N GLY A 222 5.89 3.54 4.67
CA GLY A 222 6.60 4.82 4.56
C GLY A 222 6.73 5.28 3.11
N HIS A 223 7.10 4.38 2.20
CA HIS A 223 7.14 4.63 0.76
C HIS A 223 5.77 5.02 0.21
N GLN A 224 4.73 4.22 0.49
CA GLN A 224 3.35 4.51 0.08
C GLN A 224 2.91 5.89 0.55
N LYS A 225 3.19 6.25 1.80
CA LYS A 225 2.86 7.57 2.36
C LYS A 225 3.60 8.72 1.68
N VAL A 226 4.85 8.52 1.28
CA VAL A 226 5.59 9.53 0.50
C VAL A 226 5.01 9.66 -0.91
N MET A 227 4.67 8.56 -1.57
CA MET A 227 3.99 8.57 -2.88
C MET A 227 2.64 9.28 -2.82
N GLU A 228 1.84 9.04 -1.77
CA GLU A 228 0.60 9.78 -1.48
C GLU A 228 0.88 11.28 -1.31
N GLY A 229 1.90 11.61 -0.52
CA GLY A 229 2.29 12.99 -0.24
C GLY A 229 2.69 13.76 -1.50
N LEU A 230 3.49 13.16 -2.38
CA LEU A 230 3.89 13.75 -3.66
C LEU A 230 2.67 13.96 -4.58
N THR A 231 1.79 12.96 -4.67
CA THR A 231 0.59 12.99 -5.51
C THR A 231 -0.37 14.09 -5.06
N PHE A 232 -0.74 14.12 -3.77
CA PHE A 232 -1.62 15.15 -3.23
C PHE A 232 -0.98 16.55 -3.25
N SER A 233 0.34 16.65 -3.07
CA SER A 233 1.04 17.93 -3.19
C SER A 233 0.89 18.51 -4.60
N ALA A 234 1.03 17.67 -5.64
CA ALA A 234 0.79 18.06 -7.02
C ALA A 234 -0.67 18.48 -7.28
N GLU A 235 -1.64 17.68 -6.83
CA GLU A 235 -3.07 17.99 -6.99
C GLU A 235 -3.49 19.31 -6.31
N LEU A 236 -2.87 19.62 -5.16
CA LEU A 236 -3.09 20.86 -4.40
C LEU A 236 -2.28 22.06 -4.93
N THR A 237 -1.49 21.88 -5.99
CA THR A 237 -0.70 22.95 -6.60
C THR A 237 -1.45 23.53 -7.80
N PRO A 238 -1.51 24.87 -7.98
CA PRO A 238 -2.12 25.46 -9.16
C PRO A 238 -1.56 24.87 -10.45
N ASN A 239 -2.43 24.62 -11.43
CA ASN A 239 -2.12 23.93 -12.70
C ASN A 239 -1.82 22.42 -12.59
N GLN A 240 -1.91 21.82 -11.40
CA GLN A 240 -1.77 20.38 -11.18
C GLN A 240 -0.59 19.76 -11.94
N PRO A 241 0.65 20.21 -11.66
CA PRO A 241 1.83 19.67 -12.31
C PRO A 241 1.99 18.18 -12.00
N GLN A 242 2.76 17.47 -12.82
CA GLN A 242 3.11 16.08 -12.53
C GLN A 242 3.88 15.98 -11.20
N ARG A 243 3.57 14.96 -10.39
CA ARG A 243 4.05 14.83 -9.00
C ARG A 243 5.58 14.79 -8.83
N PHE A 244 6.30 14.34 -9.85
CA PHE A 244 7.77 14.31 -9.84
C PHE A 244 8.43 15.55 -10.45
N ALA A 245 7.67 16.48 -11.02
CA ALA A 245 8.23 17.69 -11.65
C ALA A 245 9.18 18.47 -10.72
N PRO A 246 8.86 18.69 -9.41
CA PRO A 246 9.79 19.38 -8.51
C PRO A 246 11.14 18.68 -8.37
N LEU A 247 11.17 17.33 -8.41
CA LEU A 247 12.41 16.56 -8.31
C LEU A 247 13.26 16.75 -9.57
N ILE A 248 12.64 16.71 -10.75
CA ILE A 248 13.30 16.89 -12.03
C ILE A 248 13.85 18.31 -12.19
N GLU A 249 13.09 19.33 -11.78
CA GLU A 249 13.55 20.71 -11.73
C GLU A 249 14.75 20.85 -10.77
N GLY A 250 14.68 20.22 -9.60
CA GLY A 250 15.75 20.21 -8.60
C GLY A 250 17.06 19.59 -9.09
N LEU A 251 17.03 18.65 -10.04
CA LEU A 251 18.24 18.10 -10.68
C LEU A 251 19.06 19.14 -11.43
N THR A 252 18.46 20.26 -11.86
CA THR A 252 19.16 21.35 -12.54
C THR A 252 19.91 22.27 -11.57
N VAL A 253 19.64 22.16 -10.26
CA VAL A 253 20.30 22.96 -9.22
C VAL A 253 21.39 22.12 -8.55
N SER A 254 22.64 22.55 -8.70
CA SER A 254 23.84 21.83 -8.23
C SER A 254 23.75 21.38 -6.77
N GLU A 255 23.28 22.25 -5.87
CA GLU A 255 23.14 21.97 -4.43
C GLU A 255 22.04 20.95 -4.10
N LEU A 256 21.06 20.77 -4.98
CA LEU A 256 19.90 19.89 -4.78
C LEU A 256 20.03 18.57 -5.54
N ALA A 257 20.83 18.52 -6.60
CA ALA A 257 20.87 17.41 -7.54
C ALA A 257 21.14 16.06 -6.86
N CYS A 258 22.08 16.03 -5.92
CA CYS A 258 22.39 14.81 -5.15
C CYS A 258 21.19 14.34 -4.32
N ALA A 259 20.56 15.23 -3.55
CA ALA A 259 19.40 14.90 -2.72
C ALA A 259 18.15 14.52 -3.56
N CYS A 260 17.97 15.16 -4.72
CA CYS A 260 16.90 14.80 -5.65
C CYS A 260 17.10 13.40 -6.24
N LEU A 261 18.32 13.08 -6.70
CA LEU A 261 18.66 11.74 -7.17
C LEU A 261 18.53 10.69 -6.06
N GLN A 262 18.91 11.03 -4.82
CA GLN A 262 18.74 10.14 -3.69
C GLN A 262 17.27 9.78 -3.49
N LEU A 263 16.37 10.78 -3.42
CA LEU A 263 14.94 10.50 -3.28
C LEU A 263 14.39 9.71 -4.47
N ILE A 264 14.77 10.08 -5.71
CA ILE A 264 14.36 9.33 -6.91
C ILE A 264 14.76 7.86 -6.79
N ASN A 265 16.02 7.57 -6.44
CA ASN A 265 16.49 6.19 -6.27
C ASN A 265 15.72 5.45 -5.18
N VAL A 266 15.46 6.09 -4.04
CA VAL A 266 14.66 5.49 -2.96
C VAL A 266 13.27 5.10 -3.45
N LEU A 267 12.62 5.97 -4.23
CA LEU A 267 11.26 5.74 -4.71
C LEU A 267 11.19 4.64 -5.78
N VAL A 268 12.12 4.62 -6.74
CA VAL A 268 12.07 3.70 -7.88
C VAL A 268 12.73 2.35 -7.60
N SER A 269 13.79 2.31 -6.79
CA SER A 269 14.41 1.06 -6.37
C SER A 269 13.56 0.38 -5.29
N ALA A 270 12.79 1.16 -4.52
CA ALA A 270 11.88 0.70 -3.47
C ALA A 270 12.50 -0.37 -2.55
N GLN A 271 13.76 -0.13 -2.17
CA GLN A 271 14.47 -0.95 -1.19
C GLN A 271 14.26 -0.37 0.19
N PHE A 272 13.74 -1.19 1.09
CA PHE A 272 13.41 -0.76 2.45
C PHE A 272 14.44 -1.28 3.46
N LEU A 273 14.44 -0.69 4.66
CA LEU A 273 15.17 -1.22 5.80
C LEU A 273 14.56 -2.53 6.35
N THR A 274 13.31 -2.80 5.98
CA THR A 274 12.60 -4.06 6.22
C THR A 274 12.86 -5.04 5.07
N ASP A 275 12.60 -6.33 5.28
CA ASP A 275 12.68 -7.36 4.22
C ASP A 275 11.53 -7.26 3.20
N GLU A 276 10.71 -6.20 3.30
CA GLU A 276 9.64 -5.92 2.34
C GLU A 276 10.25 -5.49 1.01
N THR A 277 9.62 -5.87 -0.10
CA THR A 277 9.98 -5.45 -1.44
C THR A 277 8.74 -5.06 -2.22
N MET A 278 8.95 -4.29 -3.28
CA MET A 278 7.89 -3.82 -4.17
C MET A 278 7.95 -4.58 -5.50
N ASP A 279 6.83 -4.82 -6.16
CA ASP A 279 6.82 -5.51 -7.45
C ASP A 279 7.66 -4.75 -8.50
N VAL A 280 8.38 -5.50 -9.34
CA VAL A 280 9.13 -4.92 -10.47
C VAL A 280 8.23 -4.13 -11.41
N ASP A 281 6.97 -4.55 -11.60
CA ASP A 281 6.03 -3.85 -12.48
C ASP A 281 5.77 -2.43 -11.97
N TYR A 282 5.61 -2.26 -10.65
CA TYR A 282 5.44 -0.94 -10.06
C TYR A 282 6.75 -0.12 -10.08
N ARG A 283 7.91 -0.75 -9.86
CA ARG A 283 9.23 -0.08 -10.00
C ARG A 283 9.46 0.44 -11.43
N ILE A 284 9.08 -0.34 -12.44
CA ILE A 284 9.16 0.04 -13.85
C ILE A 284 8.16 1.14 -14.17
N HIS A 285 6.92 1.05 -13.68
CA HIS A 285 5.90 2.10 -13.85
C HIS A 285 6.39 3.47 -13.38
N LEU A 286 6.99 3.56 -12.19
CA LEU A 286 7.55 4.83 -11.68
C LEU A 286 8.70 5.35 -12.56
N ARG A 287 9.55 4.47 -13.11
CA ARG A 287 10.62 4.88 -14.04
C ARG A 287 10.07 5.38 -15.37
N LEU A 288 8.99 4.78 -15.88
CA LEU A 288 8.31 5.25 -17.08
C LEU A 288 7.72 6.65 -16.86
N GLU A 289 7.16 6.92 -15.68
CA GLU A 289 6.69 8.26 -15.31
C GLU A 289 7.82 9.30 -15.29
N LEU A 290 8.95 8.98 -14.65
CA LEU A 290 10.12 9.87 -14.66
C LEU A 290 10.71 10.05 -16.06
N SER A 291 10.65 9.02 -16.90
CA SER A 291 11.11 9.08 -18.29
C SER A 291 10.28 10.05 -19.12
N ARG A 292 8.96 10.13 -18.89
CA ARG A 292 8.08 11.14 -19.51
C ARG A 292 8.44 12.57 -19.11
N LEU A 293 9.10 12.75 -17.97
CA LEU A 293 9.66 14.02 -17.51
C LEU A 293 11.12 14.24 -17.98
N HIS A 294 11.58 13.48 -18.98
CA HIS A 294 12.92 13.59 -19.56
C HIS A 294 14.07 13.32 -18.56
N LEU A 295 13.84 12.47 -17.54
CA LEU A 295 14.89 12.10 -16.58
C LEU A 295 16.15 11.53 -17.28
N GLY A 296 15.99 10.77 -18.37
CA GLY A 296 17.11 10.18 -19.11
C GLY A 296 18.14 11.21 -19.60
N GLU A 297 17.67 12.34 -20.13
CA GLU A 297 18.53 13.44 -20.57
C GLU A 297 19.27 14.08 -19.38
N LYS A 298 18.56 14.31 -18.27
CA LYS A 298 19.15 14.84 -17.03
C LYS A 298 20.20 13.91 -16.44
N LEU A 299 19.98 12.61 -16.46
CA LEU A 299 20.98 11.64 -16.00
C LEU A 299 22.24 11.71 -16.88
N ALA A 300 22.11 11.78 -18.21
CA ALA A 300 23.25 11.89 -19.12
C ALA A 300 24.05 13.19 -18.94
N GLU A 301 23.39 14.29 -18.53
CA GLU A 301 24.06 15.53 -18.11
C GLU A 301 24.80 15.34 -16.78
N LEU A 302 24.14 14.77 -15.77
CA LEU A 302 24.67 14.62 -14.41
C LEU A 302 25.83 13.61 -14.32
N GLU A 303 25.93 12.65 -15.23
CA GLU A 303 27.09 11.77 -15.33
C GLU A 303 28.41 12.51 -15.59
N LYS A 304 28.33 13.67 -16.21
CA LYS A 304 29.49 14.51 -16.51
C LYS A 304 29.82 15.47 -15.37
N SER A 305 29.09 15.37 -14.25
CA SER A 305 29.33 16.18 -13.04
C SER A 305 30.72 15.90 -12.47
N GLY A 306 31.30 16.90 -11.80
CA GLY A 306 32.53 16.72 -11.01
C GLY A 306 32.29 16.14 -9.62
N ASP A 307 31.03 15.99 -9.18
CA ASP A 307 30.69 15.47 -7.85
C ASP A 307 30.59 13.93 -7.88
N PRO A 308 31.46 13.21 -7.15
CA PRO A 308 31.44 11.75 -7.10
C PRO A 308 30.13 11.19 -6.52
N ASN A 309 29.44 11.92 -5.64
CA ASN A 309 28.17 11.47 -5.07
C ASN A 309 27.06 11.46 -6.13
N ILE A 310 27.00 12.51 -6.96
CA ILE A 310 26.05 12.58 -8.08
C ILE A 310 26.29 11.43 -9.05
N ILE A 311 27.54 11.22 -9.48
CA ILE A 311 27.89 10.11 -10.39
C ILE A 311 27.50 8.76 -9.78
N ASN A 312 27.77 8.56 -8.48
CA ASN A 312 27.39 7.34 -7.78
C ASN A 312 25.88 7.14 -7.77
N HIS A 313 25.09 8.17 -7.49
CA HIS A 313 23.64 8.09 -7.51
C HIS A 313 23.06 7.82 -8.92
N VAL A 314 23.65 8.38 -9.97
CA VAL A 314 23.28 8.03 -11.36
C VAL A 314 23.60 6.56 -11.65
N GLY A 315 24.77 6.07 -11.22
CA GLY A 315 25.15 4.67 -11.35
C GLY A 315 24.19 3.72 -10.60
N ILE A 316 23.74 4.10 -9.41
CA ILE A 316 22.72 3.37 -8.64
C ILE A 316 21.42 3.27 -9.45
N TYR A 317 20.90 4.41 -9.95
CA TYR A 317 19.67 4.43 -10.73
C TYR A 317 19.72 3.45 -11.90
N ARG A 318 20.80 3.52 -12.70
CA ARG A 318 20.96 2.68 -13.89
C ARG A 318 21.08 1.20 -13.57
N ARG A 319 21.88 0.84 -12.57
CA ARG A 319 22.02 -0.56 -12.15
C ARG A 319 20.67 -1.16 -11.75
N PHE A 320 19.85 -0.42 -11.00
CA PHE A 320 18.53 -0.89 -10.64
C PHE A 320 17.57 -0.92 -11.84
N ALA A 321 17.62 0.07 -12.74
CA ALA A 321 16.82 0.06 -13.96
C ALA A 321 17.17 -1.12 -14.87
N ASP A 322 18.46 -1.43 -15.02
CA ASP A 322 18.95 -2.57 -15.79
C ASP A 322 18.51 -3.89 -15.16
N ALA A 323 18.58 -4.02 -13.83
CA ALA A 323 18.11 -5.19 -13.10
C ALA A 323 16.59 -5.40 -13.24
N ASP A 324 15.80 -4.33 -13.15
CA ASP A 324 14.35 -4.40 -13.34
C ASP A 324 14.00 -4.80 -14.78
N ASN A 325 14.72 -4.27 -15.77
CA ASN A 325 14.57 -4.69 -17.17
C ASN A 325 14.96 -6.16 -17.37
N ASP A 326 16.02 -6.63 -16.71
CA ASP A 326 16.44 -8.03 -16.78
C ASP A 326 15.37 -8.96 -16.21
N GLU A 327 14.82 -8.63 -15.03
CA GLU A 327 13.71 -9.35 -14.43
C GLU A 327 12.47 -9.35 -15.35
N LEU A 328 12.15 -8.24 -16.01
CA LEU A 328 11.05 -8.16 -16.97
C LEU A 328 11.31 -9.04 -18.20
N PHE A 329 12.50 -8.99 -18.81
CA PHE A 329 12.80 -9.75 -20.02
C PHE A 329 12.94 -11.26 -19.78
N GLU A 330 13.37 -11.66 -18.57
CA GLU A 330 13.31 -13.05 -18.12
C GLU A 330 11.86 -13.59 -18.16
N ARG A 331 10.86 -12.78 -17.78
CA ARG A 331 9.43 -13.18 -17.86
C ARG A 331 8.96 -13.48 -19.29
N PHE A 332 9.55 -12.82 -20.29
CA PHE A 332 9.17 -13.01 -21.69
C PHE A 332 10.02 -14.06 -22.43
N GLU A 333 11.13 -14.52 -21.87
CA GLU A 333 12.16 -15.35 -22.54
C GLU A 333 12.75 -14.66 -23.79
N VAL A 334 13.02 -13.35 -23.70
CA VAL A 334 13.40 -12.49 -24.84
C VAL A 334 14.72 -11.76 -24.60
N ALA A 335 15.50 -11.56 -25.67
CA ALA A 335 16.65 -10.67 -25.65
C ALA A 335 16.20 -9.21 -25.43
N LYS A 336 16.94 -8.45 -24.60
CA LYS A 336 16.64 -7.05 -24.26
C LYS A 336 16.18 -6.24 -25.48
N THR A 337 14.98 -5.68 -25.41
CA THR A 337 14.43 -4.76 -26.41
C THR A 337 14.36 -3.35 -25.84
N ASP A 338 14.32 -2.35 -26.71
CA ASP A 338 14.11 -0.97 -26.30
C ASP A 338 12.61 -0.72 -26.03
N LEU A 339 12.26 -0.48 -24.76
CA LEU A 339 10.88 -0.21 -24.33
C LEU A 339 10.43 1.23 -24.65
N THR A 340 11.31 2.06 -25.22
CA THR A 340 10.95 3.41 -25.68
C THR A 340 10.41 3.44 -27.11
N GLU A 341 10.58 2.35 -27.87
CA GLU A 341 10.17 2.23 -29.27
C GLU A 341 8.87 1.42 -29.42
N CYS A 342 7.83 2.06 -29.98
CA CYS A 342 6.49 1.47 -30.11
C CYS A 342 6.49 0.13 -30.87
N ASP A 343 7.23 0.05 -31.97
CA ASP A 343 7.29 -1.16 -32.81
C ASP A 343 7.93 -2.33 -32.06
N GLN A 344 8.92 -2.07 -31.20
CA GLN A 344 9.58 -3.12 -30.42
C GLN A 344 8.65 -3.65 -29.34
N VAL A 345 7.94 -2.77 -28.62
CA VAL A 345 6.93 -3.16 -27.64
C VAL A 345 5.79 -3.95 -28.29
N TYR A 346 5.31 -3.52 -29.46
CA TYR A 346 4.31 -4.24 -30.22
C TYR A 346 4.77 -5.65 -30.61
N GLN A 347 6.00 -5.79 -31.13
CA GLN A 347 6.56 -7.09 -31.51
C GLN A 347 6.70 -8.02 -30.29
N LEU A 348 7.11 -7.48 -29.14
CA LEU A 348 7.22 -8.23 -27.89
C LEU A 348 5.85 -8.78 -27.47
N LEU A 349 4.84 -7.91 -27.39
CA LEU A 349 3.46 -8.28 -27.05
C LEU A 349 2.88 -9.29 -28.05
N SER A 350 2.99 -9.01 -29.34
CA SER A 350 2.50 -9.88 -30.41
C SER A 350 3.09 -11.29 -30.33
N ARG A 351 4.40 -11.41 -30.09
CA ARG A 351 5.03 -12.72 -29.89
C ARG A 351 4.56 -13.40 -28.61
N SER A 352 4.48 -12.67 -27.49
CA SER A 352 4.05 -13.24 -26.21
C SER A 352 2.62 -13.78 -26.23
N LEU A 353 1.77 -13.20 -27.08
CA LEU A 353 0.35 -13.55 -27.19
C LEU A 353 0.07 -14.55 -28.31
N LEU A 354 1.05 -14.86 -29.17
CA LEU A 354 0.86 -15.73 -30.32
C LEU A 354 0.42 -17.14 -29.87
N ASN A 355 -0.65 -17.66 -30.47
CA ASN A 355 -1.26 -18.95 -30.13
C ASN A 355 -1.88 -19.01 -28.72
N THR A 356 -2.16 -17.87 -28.10
CA THR A 356 -2.89 -17.81 -26.81
C THR A 356 -4.36 -17.46 -27.04
N SER A 357 -5.23 -17.74 -26.06
CA SER A 357 -6.63 -17.29 -26.08
C SER A 357 -6.76 -15.76 -26.07
N SER A 358 -5.73 -15.05 -25.60
CA SER A 358 -5.69 -13.60 -25.45
C SER A 358 -5.37 -12.85 -26.75
N GLU A 359 -4.85 -13.54 -27.78
CA GLU A 359 -4.45 -12.94 -29.07
C GLU A 359 -5.60 -12.13 -29.72
N LYS A 360 -6.82 -12.71 -29.70
CA LYS A 360 -8.02 -12.05 -30.26
C LYS A 360 -8.46 -10.84 -29.44
N LEU A 361 -8.30 -10.89 -28.11
CA LEU A 361 -8.63 -9.77 -27.23
C LEU A 361 -7.67 -8.61 -27.47
N PHE A 362 -6.37 -8.90 -27.59
CA PHE A 362 -5.37 -7.89 -27.91
C PHE A 362 -5.61 -7.23 -29.28
N LEU A 363 -5.93 -8.02 -30.32
CA LEU A 363 -6.32 -7.47 -31.61
C LEU A 363 -7.56 -6.55 -31.48
N SER A 364 -8.57 -6.98 -30.73
CA SER A 364 -9.75 -6.17 -30.45
C SER A 364 -9.37 -4.85 -29.76
N LEU A 365 -8.48 -4.86 -28.77
CA LEU A 365 -8.00 -3.63 -28.12
C LEU A 365 -7.38 -2.67 -29.14
N LEU A 366 -6.46 -3.15 -29.98
CA LEU A 366 -5.82 -2.34 -31.03
C LEU A 366 -6.86 -1.77 -32.02
N GLN A 367 -7.87 -2.56 -32.39
CA GLN A 367 -8.97 -2.09 -33.25
C GLN A 367 -9.79 -0.98 -32.59
N HIS A 368 -10.04 -1.07 -31.27
CA HIS A 368 -10.75 -0.01 -30.55
C HIS A 368 -9.94 1.29 -30.47
N LEU A 369 -8.60 1.20 -30.38
CA LEU A 369 -7.72 2.36 -30.41
C LEU A 369 -7.81 3.14 -31.74
N LEU A 370 -8.21 2.50 -32.84
CA LEU A 370 -8.46 3.18 -34.12
C LEU A 370 -9.67 4.13 -34.10
N PHE A 371 -10.59 3.96 -33.14
CA PHE A 371 -11.78 4.80 -32.99
C PHE A 371 -11.58 5.99 -32.03
N VAL A 372 -10.37 6.15 -31.47
CA VAL A 372 -10.06 7.31 -30.61
C VAL A 372 -10.26 8.59 -31.42
N ARG A 373 -10.96 9.56 -30.80
CA ARG A 373 -11.31 10.83 -31.45
C ARG A 373 -10.06 11.57 -31.92
N GLU A 374 -10.21 12.36 -32.97
CA GLU A 374 -9.16 13.25 -33.45
C GLU A 374 -8.90 14.42 -32.50
N GLU A 375 -7.92 15.25 -32.83
CA GLU A 375 -7.61 16.47 -32.10
C GLU A 375 -8.83 17.40 -31.97
N PRO A 376 -8.97 18.14 -30.85
CA PRO A 376 -8.02 18.30 -29.73
C PRO A 376 -8.23 17.30 -28.57
N TYR A 377 -9.11 16.30 -28.74
CA TYR A 377 -9.49 15.39 -27.65
C TYR A 377 -8.56 14.18 -27.52
N ARG A 378 -7.83 13.85 -28.60
CA ARG A 378 -7.05 12.61 -28.73
C ARG A 378 -6.11 12.38 -27.55
N GLU A 379 -5.33 13.39 -27.18
CA GLU A 379 -4.40 13.33 -26.06
C GLU A 379 -5.10 12.95 -24.75
N HIS A 380 -6.25 13.57 -24.46
CA HIS A 380 -7.04 13.30 -23.26
C HIS A 380 -7.61 11.88 -23.23
N TYR A 381 -8.00 11.33 -24.39
CA TYR A 381 -8.43 9.92 -24.48
C TYR A 381 -7.27 8.97 -24.19
N TYR A 382 -6.09 9.21 -24.75
CA TYR A 382 -4.92 8.36 -24.50
C TYR A 382 -4.40 8.51 -23.06
N ALA A 383 -4.47 9.69 -22.46
CA ALA A 383 -4.16 9.89 -21.04
C ALA A 383 -5.08 9.03 -20.15
N LEU A 384 -6.40 9.10 -20.38
CA LEU A 384 -7.38 8.28 -19.67
C LEU A 384 -7.13 6.77 -19.88
N LEU A 385 -6.89 6.34 -21.11
CA LEU A 385 -6.62 4.93 -21.41
C LEU A 385 -5.33 4.46 -20.74
N ASN A 386 -4.28 5.28 -20.72
CA ASN A 386 -3.04 4.98 -20.03
C ASN A 386 -3.26 4.80 -18.53
N GLU A 387 -4.01 5.70 -17.88
CA GLU A 387 -4.35 5.59 -16.45
C GLU A 387 -5.15 4.32 -16.15
N LEU A 388 -6.13 3.98 -17.00
CA LEU A 388 -6.93 2.75 -16.86
C LEU A 388 -6.09 1.49 -17.04
N ILE A 389 -5.22 1.44 -18.05
CA ILE A 389 -4.34 0.29 -18.28
C ILE A 389 -3.37 0.13 -17.11
N SER A 390 -2.74 1.22 -16.65
CA SER A 390 -1.86 1.19 -15.48
C SER A 390 -2.59 0.68 -14.23
N GLN A 391 -3.81 1.15 -13.96
CA GLN A 391 -4.59 0.69 -12.81
C GLN A 391 -4.90 -0.81 -12.89
N VAL A 392 -5.36 -1.28 -14.06
CA VAL A 392 -5.70 -2.70 -14.27
C VAL A 392 -4.48 -3.62 -14.15
N VAL A 393 -3.30 -3.18 -14.62
CA VAL A 393 -2.10 -4.03 -14.66
C VAL A 393 -1.35 -4.03 -13.33
N LEU A 394 -1.37 -2.93 -12.58
CA LEU A 394 -0.59 -2.79 -11.34
C LEU A 394 -1.34 -3.19 -10.07
N GLN A 395 -2.67 -3.26 -10.11
CA GLN A 395 -3.45 -3.67 -8.94
C GLN A 395 -3.30 -5.17 -8.70
N THR A 396 -2.71 -5.54 -7.55
CA THR A 396 -2.62 -6.92 -7.08
C THR A 396 -3.28 -7.04 -5.70
N ASP A 397 -3.92 -8.18 -5.43
CA ASP A 397 -4.66 -8.44 -4.18
C ASP A 397 -5.67 -7.35 -3.78
N GLY A 398 -6.29 -6.69 -4.78
CA GLY A 398 -7.21 -5.57 -4.58
C GLY A 398 -6.57 -4.26 -4.09
N VAL A 399 -5.25 -4.17 -4.01
CA VAL A 399 -4.50 -3.00 -3.52
C VAL A 399 -3.97 -2.17 -4.68
N ASP A 400 -4.37 -0.89 -4.73
CA ASP A 400 -3.77 0.10 -5.63
C ASP A 400 -2.45 0.63 -5.00
N TYR A 401 -1.31 0.21 -5.55
CA TYR A 401 0.00 0.65 -5.06
C TYR A 401 0.33 2.11 -5.39
N ASP A 402 -0.31 2.66 -6.42
CA ASP A 402 -0.09 4.02 -6.87
C ASP A 402 -1.29 4.93 -6.55
N PRO A 403 -1.14 5.94 -5.68
CA PRO A 403 -2.22 6.83 -5.30
C PRO A 403 -2.73 7.72 -6.46
N SER A 404 -1.99 7.83 -7.57
CA SER A 404 -2.45 8.54 -8.77
C SER A 404 -3.47 7.74 -9.59
N LEU A 405 -3.58 6.42 -9.39
CA LEU A 405 -4.42 5.51 -10.19
C LEU A 405 -5.79 5.29 -9.54
N ARG A 406 -6.53 6.36 -9.21
CA ARG A 406 -7.84 6.28 -8.52
C ARG A 406 -9.04 6.58 -9.42
N LEU A 407 -8.87 6.36 -10.72
CA LEU A 407 -9.81 6.86 -11.72
C LEU A 407 -11.17 6.16 -11.64
N LEU A 408 -11.16 4.85 -11.41
CA LEU A 408 -12.34 4.04 -11.15
C LEU A 408 -12.12 3.25 -9.85
N HIS A 409 -13.16 3.09 -9.03
CA HIS A 409 -13.13 2.09 -7.97
C HIS A 409 -13.35 0.72 -8.61
N LEU A 410 -12.31 0.18 -9.24
CA LEU A 410 -12.34 -1.11 -9.91
C LEU A 410 -11.73 -2.17 -8.98
N ASP A 411 -12.52 -3.19 -8.64
CA ASP A 411 -11.97 -4.41 -8.03
C ASP A 411 -11.46 -5.29 -9.17
N VAL A 412 -10.22 -5.06 -9.61
CA VAL A 412 -9.64 -5.78 -10.76
C VAL A 412 -9.61 -7.28 -10.48
N GLU A 413 -9.18 -7.70 -9.30
CA GLU A 413 -9.08 -9.12 -8.96
C GLU A 413 -10.46 -9.78 -8.91
N GLY A 414 -11.43 -9.18 -8.22
CA GLY A 414 -12.81 -9.69 -8.19
C GLY A 414 -13.44 -9.73 -9.59
N THR A 415 -13.15 -8.74 -10.43
CA THR A 415 -13.64 -8.69 -11.82
C THR A 415 -12.99 -9.78 -12.67
N VAL A 416 -11.67 -9.96 -12.58
CA VAL A 416 -10.93 -11.01 -13.31
C VAL A 416 -11.40 -12.40 -12.86
N ASN A 417 -11.55 -12.62 -11.56
CA ASN A 417 -12.05 -13.88 -11.01
C ASN A 417 -13.49 -14.18 -11.48
N ALA A 418 -14.37 -13.17 -11.50
CA ALA A 418 -15.72 -13.33 -12.04
C ALA A 418 -15.72 -13.69 -13.54
N LEU A 419 -14.82 -13.09 -14.34
CA LEU A 419 -14.66 -13.41 -15.76
C LEU A 419 -14.12 -14.84 -15.96
N LEU A 420 -13.15 -15.27 -15.14
CA LEU A 420 -12.62 -16.63 -15.17
C LEU A 420 -13.70 -17.67 -14.82
N GLU A 421 -14.49 -17.42 -13.79
CA GLU A 421 -15.61 -18.30 -13.42
C GLU A 421 -16.71 -18.32 -14.48
N ALA A 422 -17.02 -17.18 -15.09
CA ALA A 422 -17.95 -17.11 -16.22
C ALA A 422 -17.44 -17.95 -17.41
N GLN A 423 -16.14 -17.88 -17.72
CA GLN A 423 -15.55 -18.68 -18.80
C GLN A 423 -15.59 -20.19 -18.48
N LYS A 424 -15.23 -20.60 -17.26
CA LYS A 424 -15.32 -22.01 -16.83
C LYS A 424 -16.75 -22.55 -16.91
N ASN A 425 -17.73 -21.74 -16.53
CA ASN A 425 -19.15 -22.10 -16.60
C ASN A 425 -19.61 -22.27 -18.05
N MET A 426 -19.17 -21.41 -18.96
CA MET A 426 -19.46 -21.53 -20.39
C MET A 426 -18.82 -22.79 -21.00
N ASP A 427 -17.55 -23.07 -20.71
CA ASP A 427 -16.86 -24.26 -21.19
C ASP A 427 -17.47 -25.54 -20.61
N GLY A 428 -17.85 -25.52 -19.33
CA GLY A 428 -18.55 -26.61 -18.66
C GLY A 428 -19.94 -26.87 -19.24
N SER A 429 -20.70 -25.82 -19.55
CA SER A 429 -22.00 -25.90 -20.21
C SER A 429 -21.88 -26.48 -21.62
N ALA A 430 -20.95 -25.97 -22.43
CA ALA A 430 -20.69 -26.48 -23.78
C ALA A 430 -20.29 -27.96 -23.77
N LYS A 431 -19.48 -28.38 -22.79
CA LYS A 431 -19.09 -29.78 -22.62
C LYS A 431 -20.24 -30.68 -22.17
N CYS A 432 -21.16 -30.17 -21.33
CA CYS A 432 -22.38 -30.87 -20.96
C CYS A 432 -23.32 -31.05 -22.16
N GLU A 433 -23.50 -30.02 -22.98
CA GLU A 433 -24.30 -30.11 -24.22
C GLU A 433 -23.71 -31.14 -25.21
N GLU A 434 -22.38 -31.18 -25.35
CA GLU A 434 -21.72 -32.18 -26.20
C GLU A 434 -21.91 -33.61 -25.68
N LEU A 435 -21.78 -33.83 -24.36
CA LEU A 435 -22.01 -35.12 -23.73
C LEU A 435 -23.48 -35.55 -23.82
N GLN A 436 -24.42 -34.63 -23.67
CA GLN A 436 -25.84 -34.89 -23.85
C GLN A 436 -26.13 -35.33 -25.28
N LYS A 437 -25.55 -34.66 -26.28
CA LYS A 437 -25.70 -35.04 -27.69
C LYS A 437 -25.14 -36.44 -27.98
N LYS A 438 -23.99 -36.80 -27.40
CA LYS A 438 -23.42 -38.15 -27.51
C LYS A 438 -24.29 -39.19 -26.79
N LEU A 439 -24.87 -38.85 -25.65
CA LEU A 439 -25.78 -39.72 -24.90
C LEU A 439 -27.07 -39.99 -25.71
N ASP A 440 -27.68 -38.95 -26.28
CA ASP A 440 -28.88 -39.06 -27.10
C ASP A 440 -28.63 -39.90 -28.36
N GLN A 441 -27.48 -39.70 -29.02
CA GLN A 441 -27.07 -40.50 -30.17
C GLN A 441 -26.87 -41.98 -29.80
N THR A 442 -26.22 -42.25 -28.67
CA THR A 442 -26.02 -43.64 -28.17
C THR A 442 -27.35 -44.30 -27.80
N LEU A 443 -28.28 -43.54 -27.21
CA LEU A 443 -29.62 -44.03 -26.88
C LEU A 443 -30.42 -44.36 -28.13
N GLN A 444 -30.32 -43.52 -29.17
CA GLN A 444 -30.99 -43.76 -30.45
C GLN A 444 -30.44 -45.01 -31.15
N GLU A 445 -29.11 -45.17 -31.23
CA GLU A 445 -28.48 -46.37 -31.78
C GLU A 445 -28.88 -47.65 -31.01
N LYS A 446 -28.98 -47.56 -29.67
CA LYS A 446 -29.46 -48.67 -28.84
C LYS A 446 -30.92 -49.02 -29.12
N GLN A 447 -31.80 -48.02 -29.24
CA GLN A 447 -33.22 -48.23 -29.54
C GLN A 447 -33.43 -48.87 -30.93
N GLU A 448 -32.66 -48.43 -31.94
CA GLU A 448 -32.69 -49.00 -33.28
C GLU A 448 -32.20 -50.46 -33.28
N ALA A 449 -31.12 -50.77 -32.55
CA ALA A 449 -30.62 -52.13 -32.39
C ALA A 449 -31.62 -53.04 -31.66
N GLU A 450 -32.27 -52.56 -30.61
CA GLU A 450 -33.32 -53.30 -29.89
C GLU A 450 -34.56 -53.54 -30.76
N ALA A 451 -34.97 -52.57 -31.58
CA ALA A 451 -36.07 -52.72 -32.54
C ALA A 451 -35.74 -53.73 -33.65
N MET A 452 -34.51 -53.72 -34.18
CA MET A 452 -34.03 -54.74 -35.12
C MET A 452 -34.04 -56.13 -34.49
N LEU A 453 -33.57 -56.27 -33.25
CA LEU A 453 -33.60 -57.55 -32.52
C LEU A 453 -35.02 -58.02 -32.23
N ALA A 454 -35.94 -57.13 -31.89
CA ALA A 454 -37.35 -57.45 -31.70
C ALA A 454 -38.00 -57.94 -33.00
N THR A 455 -37.70 -57.28 -34.13
CA THR A 455 -38.18 -57.67 -35.46
C THR A 455 -37.63 -59.03 -35.88
N LEU A 456 -36.34 -59.30 -35.64
CA LEU A 456 -35.71 -60.60 -35.88
C LEU A 456 -36.27 -61.70 -34.98
N ARG A 457 -36.64 -61.40 -33.73
CA ARG A 457 -37.31 -62.34 -32.81
C ARG A 457 -38.74 -62.63 -33.27
N ALA A 458 -39.49 -61.62 -33.72
CA ALA A 458 -40.82 -61.80 -34.28
C ALA A 458 -40.78 -62.68 -35.56
N ALA A 459 -39.81 -62.45 -36.45
CA ALA A 459 -39.60 -63.26 -37.65
C ALA A 459 -39.21 -64.72 -37.36
N LYS A 460 -38.50 -64.98 -36.25
CA LYS A 460 -38.21 -66.35 -35.76
C LYS A 460 -39.42 -67.02 -35.10
N SER A 461 -40.41 -66.27 -34.60
CA SER A 461 -41.64 -66.83 -34.03
C SER A 461 -42.66 -67.27 -35.10
N SER A 462 -42.56 -66.72 -36.32
CA SER A 462 -43.40 -67.09 -37.48
C SER A 462 -42.91 -68.31 -38.27
N THR A 463 -41.83 -68.97 -37.84
CA THR A 463 -41.31 -70.20 -38.47
C THR A 463 -41.16 -71.31 -37.44
N SER A 464 -42.29 -71.73 -36.86
CA SER A 464 -42.40 -72.99 -36.12
C SER A 464 -43.41 -73.92 -36.80
N GLY A 465 -42.87 -74.76 -37.68
CA GLY A 465 -43.58 -75.84 -38.38
C GLY A 465 -42.56 -76.70 -39.11
N GLY A 466 -41.88 -77.58 -38.36
CA GLY A 466 -40.98 -78.62 -38.91
C GLY A 466 -41.75 -79.73 -39.66
N PRO A 467 -41.13 -80.87 -40.05
CA PRO A 467 -39.91 -81.42 -39.44
C PRO A 467 -38.92 -82.19 -40.37
N THR A 468 -37.72 -82.42 -39.80
CA THR A 468 -36.85 -83.61 -39.84
C THR A 468 -36.26 -84.15 -41.16
N GLY A 469 -34.93 -84.35 -41.17
CA GLY A 469 -34.29 -85.48 -41.86
C GLY A 469 -32.85 -85.25 -42.36
N ALA A 470 -31.88 -85.67 -41.54
CA ALA A 470 -30.47 -86.02 -41.79
C ALA A 470 -29.83 -85.88 -43.20
N SER A 471 -28.57 -85.41 -43.26
CA SER A 471 -27.36 -86.14 -43.76
C SER A 471 -26.27 -85.26 -44.44
N VAL A 472 -25.06 -85.25 -43.84
CA VAL A 472 -23.68 -85.41 -44.42
C VAL A 472 -23.03 -84.36 -45.40
N VAL A 473 -21.97 -83.66 -44.89
CA VAL A 473 -20.53 -83.41 -45.36
C VAL A 473 -20.25 -83.05 -46.87
N PRO A 474 -19.34 -82.11 -47.31
CA PRO A 474 -17.85 -82.04 -47.08
C PRO A 474 -17.11 -80.64 -47.09
N PRO A 475 -15.75 -80.58 -46.89
CA PRO A 475 -14.89 -79.37 -46.77
C PRO A 475 -14.01 -79.10 -48.04
N PRO A 476 -12.85 -78.38 -47.99
CA PRO A 476 -12.51 -76.93 -47.90
C PRO A 476 -11.87 -76.37 -49.24
N PRO A 477 -11.22 -75.17 -49.35
CA PRO A 477 -9.77 -75.01 -49.07
C PRO A 477 -9.29 -73.60 -48.59
N ALA A 478 -7.98 -73.47 -48.26
CA ALA A 478 -7.29 -72.29 -47.68
C ALA A 478 -6.11 -71.76 -48.58
N PRO A 479 -5.09 -71.00 -48.09
CA PRO A 479 -4.83 -69.54 -48.12
C PRO A 479 -3.52 -69.13 -48.89
N PRO A 480 -2.99 -67.88 -48.80
CA PRO A 480 -1.72 -67.61 -48.04
C PRO A 480 -1.61 -66.16 -47.50
N GLY A 481 -0.73 -65.73 -46.57
CA GLY A 481 0.45 -66.28 -45.90
C GLY A 481 0.96 -65.32 -44.79
N SER A 482 1.93 -65.81 -44.01
CA SER A 482 2.66 -65.28 -42.82
C SER A 482 3.14 -63.81 -42.85
N THR A 483 3.33 -63.08 -41.74
CA THR A 483 4.37 -63.28 -40.69
C THR A 483 4.05 -62.61 -39.33
N THR A 484 4.76 -63.09 -38.30
CA THR A 484 4.70 -62.85 -36.84
C THR A 484 5.34 -61.56 -36.33
N SER A 485 4.80 -60.93 -35.26
CA SER A 485 5.52 -60.58 -34.00
C SER A 485 4.59 -59.96 -32.93
N GLU A 486 4.85 -60.25 -31.65
CA GLU A 486 4.09 -59.93 -30.42
C GLU A 486 4.09 -58.46 -29.96
N ALA A 487 3.01 -58.00 -29.30
CA ALA A 487 2.97 -57.01 -28.20
C ALA A 487 1.58 -57.01 -27.49
N PRO A 488 1.44 -56.55 -26.21
CA PRO A 488 0.56 -57.16 -25.21
C PRO A 488 -0.85 -56.55 -25.06
N ALA A 489 -1.73 -57.27 -24.35
CA ALA A 489 -3.14 -56.95 -24.11
C ALA A 489 -3.38 -55.76 -23.14
N PRO A 490 -4.41 -54.93 -23.36
CA PRO A 490 -4.81 -53.88 -22.43
C PRO A 490 -5.55 -54.41 -21.18
N PRO A 491 -5.44 -53.73 -20.02
CA PRO A 491 -6.01 -54.18 -18.75
C PRO A 491 -7.55 -54.00 -18.67
N PRO A 492 -8.25 -54.77 -17.80
CA PRO A 492 -9.70 -54.68 -17.64
C PRO A 492 -10.14 -53.38 -16.92
N PRO A 493 -11.36 -52.87 -17.19
CA PRO A 493 -11.87 -51.63 -16.61
C PRO A 493 -12.21 -51.74 -15.11
N PRO A 494 -12.11 -50.63 -14.35
CA PRO A 494 -12.41 -50.61 -12.91
C PRO A 494 -13.93 -50.70 -12.61
N PRO A 495 -14.31 -51.24 -11.43
CA PRO A 495 -15.71 -51.40 -11.04
C PRO A 495 -16.39 -50.07 -10.67
N PRO A 496 -17.74 -49.96 -10.81
CA PRO A 496 -18.47 -48.72 -10.60
C PRO A 496 -18.56 -48.33 -9.11
N PRO A 497 -18.49 -47.03 -8.76
CA PRO A 497 -18.64 -46.58 -7.38
C PRO A 497 -20.09 -46.76 -6.88
N GLY A 498 -20.22 -47.20 -5.63
CA GLY A 498 -21.47 -47.48 -4.96
C GLY A 498 -22.38 -46.26 -4.77
N SER A 499 -23.67 -46.58 -4.68
CA SER A 499 -24.80 -45.69 -4.38
C SER A 499 -24.60 -44.89 -3.08
N GLY A 500 -24.27 -43.61 -3.21
CA GLY A 500 -24.50 -42.59 -2.18
C GLY A 500 -25.78 -41.80 -2.50
N ALA A 501 -26.63 -41.60 -1.50
CA ALA A 501 -27.91 -40.89 -1.63
C ALA A 501 -27.74 -39.45 -2.15
N PRO A 502 -28.72 -38.88 -2.88
CA PRO A 502 -28.63 -37.53 -3.40
C PRO A 502 -28.63 -36.48 -2.27
N PRO A 503 -27.93 -35.34 -2.44
CA PRO A 503 -27.91 -34.27 -1.45
C PRO A 503 -29.27 -33.57 -1.34
N PRO A 504 -29.63 -33.03 -0.16
CA PRO A 504 -30.91 -32.35 0.04
C PRO A 504 -30.99 -31.03 -0.76
N PRO A 505 -32.21 -30.59 -1.14
CA PRO A 505 -32.41 -29.37 -1.92
C PRO A 505 -32.04 -28.10 -1.13
N PRO A 506 -31.63 -27.02 -1.83
CA PRO A 506 -31.24 -25.76 -1.22
C PRO A 506 -32.42 -25.06 -0.53
N PRO A 507 -32.17 -24.29 0.55
CA PRO A 507 -33.20 -23.55 1.26
C PRO A 507 -33.78 -22.41 0.41
N PRO A 508 -35.05 -22.02 0.64
CA PRO A 508 -35.70 -20.95 -0.11
C PRO A 508 -35.07 -19.58 0.18
N PRO A 509 -35.12 -18.64 -0.79
CA PRO A 509 -34.54 -17.31 -0.64
C PRO A 509 -35.23 -16.51 0.48
N PRO A 510 -34.48 -15.61 1.17
CA PRO A 510 -35.04 -14.77 2.21
C PRO A 510 -36.08 -13.78 1.64
N PRO A 511 -37.11 -13.42 2.41
CA PRO A 511 -38.11 -12.46 1.98
C PRO A 511 -37.47 -11.08 1.74
N PRO A 512 -38.00 -10.29 0.77
CA PRO A 512 -37.46 -8.97 0.46
C PRO A 512 -37.51 -8.05 1.70
N PRO A 513 -36.54 -7.13 1.85
CA PRO A 513 -36.52 -6.19 2.97
C PRO A 513 -37.83 -5.40 3.00
N GLY A 514 -38.49 -5.41 4.16
CA GLY A 514 -39.68 -4.61 4.40
C GLY A 514 -39.40 -3.15 4.07
N GLY A 515 -40.20 -2.57 3.17
CA GLY A 515 -40.12 -1.16 2.83
C GLY A 515 -40.31 -0.27 4.07
N PRO A 516 -39.78 0.96 4.05
CA PRO A 516 -39.88 1.88 5.16
C PRO A 516 -41.35 2.14 5.54
N PRO A 517 -41.66 2.33 6.84
CA PRO A 517 -43.01 2.62 7.28
C PRO A 517 -43.51 3.95 6.70
N PRO A 518 -44.82 4.08 6.45
CA PRO A 518 -45.37 5.30 5.89
C PRO A 518 -45.16 6.49 6.84
N PRO A 519 -44.95 7.71 6.30
CA PRO A 519 -44.68 8.89 7.12
C PRO A 519 -45.86 9.21 8.04
N PRO A 520 -45.60 9.76 9.24
CA PRO A 520 -46.65 10.21 10.14
C PRO A 520 -47.49 11.30 9.47
N GLY A 521 -48.81 11.14 9.47
CA GLY A 521 -49.73 12.17 9.02
C GLY A 521 -49.50 13.47 9.80
N ALA A 522 -49.34 14.56 9.07
CA ALA A 522 -49.26 15.90 9.64
C ALA A 522 -50.60 16.30 10.29
N PRO A 523 -50.59 17.10 11.36
CA PRO A 523 -51.79 17.72 11.90
C PRO A 523 -52.43 18.74 10.95
#